data_AF-A0A6L9ISU7-F1
#
_entry.id   AF-A0A6L9ISU7-F1
#
_cell.length_a   1.000
_cell.length_b   1.000
_cell.length_c   1.000
_cell.angle_alpha   90.00
_cell.angle_beta   90.00
_cell.angle_gamma   90.00
#
_symmetry.space_group_name_H-M   'P 1'
#
loop_
_entity.id
_entity.type
_entity.pdbx_description
1 polymer ?
#
loop_
_entity_poly.entity_id
_entity_poly.type
_entity_poly.pdbx_seq_one_letter_code
_entity_poly.pdbx_strand_id
1 'polypeptide(L)'
;MTTTLPTKTLPAKKRIALVAHDARKEDLLDWAAYNQGTLAQHTLFATGTTGRLLQEQLELPVTAFLSGPLGGDQQIGARIVEGAIDVLIFFWDPLSSHPHDPDVRALLRVAVLQNIPVATNRSSADFLLSSPLLGQPYARHLEDYGSRLRRERLTDEP
;
A
#
# COMPACT_ATOMS: atom_id res chain seq x y z
N MET A 1 25.50 21.87 -7.11
CA MET A 1 24.23 21.92 -7.87
C MET A 1 23.22 21.08 -7.10
N THR A 2 22.21 21.70 -6.52
CA THR A 2 21.16 21.03 -5.75
C THR A 2 20.22 20.34 -6.74
N THR A 3 20.40 19.03 -6.94
CA THR A 3 19.50 18.26 -7.80
C THR A 3 18.17 18.11 -7.08
N THR A 4 17.16 18.88 -7.49
CA THR A 4 15.78 18.74 -6.99
C THR A 4 15.25 17.36 -7.37
N LEU A 5 14.95 16.54 -6.36
CA LEU A 5 14.36 15.21 -6.59
C LEU A 5 13.00 15.35 -7.30
N PRO A 6 12.69 14.51 -8.30
CA PRO A 6 11.38 14.53 -8.94
C PRO A 6 10.28 14.30 -7.92
N THR A 7 9.21 15.09 -7.99
CA THR A 7 8.06 15.00 -7.08
C THR A 7 6.83 14.48 -7.80
N LYS A 8 6.07 13.58 -7.14
CA LYS A 8 4.75 13.15 -7.60
C LYS A 8 3.70 13.49 -6.55
N THR A 9 2.59 14.09 -6.96
CA THR A 9 1.54 14.51 -6.01
C THR A 9 0.55 13.38 -5.78
N LEU A 10 0.32 13.02 -4.51
CA LEU A 10 -0.83 12.23 -4.08
C LEU A 10 -2.05 13.15 -3.98
N PRO A 11 -3.23 12.75 -4.48
CA PRO A 11 -4.46 13.55 -4.40
C PRO A 11 -4.97 13.67 -2.96
N ALA A 12 -5.85 14.63 -2.67
CA ALA A 12 -6.52 14.74 -1.37
C ALA A 12 -7.34 13.49 -1.03
N LYS A 13 -8.22 13.06 -1.95
CA LYS A 13 -8.92 11.78 -1.88
C LYS A 13 -7.97 10.63 -2.25
N LYS A 14 -7.42 9.96 -1.24
CA LYS A 14 -6.48 8.84 -1.41
C LYS A 14 -7.17 7.59 -1.99
N ARG A 15 -6.38 6.79 -2.69
CA ARG A 15 -6.67 5.42 -3.14
C ARG A 15 -5.94 4.45 -2.21
N ILE A 16 -6.66 3.83 -1.28
CA ILE A 16 -6.09 3.06 -0.18
C ILE A 16 -6.27 1.57 -0.45
N ALA A 17 -5.16 0.82 -0.45
CA ALA A 17 -5.17 -0.63 -0.50
C ALA A 17 -5.16 -1.21 0.92
N LEU A 18 -6.09 -2.12 1.20
CA LEU A 18 -6.28 -2.81 2.47
C LEU A 18 -5.99 -4.31 2.26
N VAL A 19 -4.91 -4.80 2.86
CA VAL A 19 -4.45 -6.19 2.73
C VAL A 19 -4.25 -6.77 4.11
N ALA A 20 -4.62 -8.04 4.31
CA ALA A 20 -4.37 -8.75 5.55
C ALA A 20 -4.13 -10.24 5.30
N HIS A 21 -3.13 -10.81 5.99
CA HIS A 21 -3.01 -12.27 6.13
C HIS A 21 -4.21 -12.82 6.90
N ASP A 22 -4.51 -14.11 6.73
CA ASP A 22 -5.72 -14.74 7.30
C ASP A 22 -5.82 -14.51 8.82
N ALA A 23 -4.73 -14.74 9.57
CA ALA A 23 -4.67 -14.51 11.01
C ALA A 23 -4.81 -13.05 11.44
N ARG A 24 -4.80 -12.09 10.50
CA ARG A 24 -4.87 -10.64 10.76
C ARG A 24 -6.11 -9.98 10.16
N LYS A 25 -7.02 -10.74 9.54
CA LYS A 25 -8.23 -10.19 8.91
C LYS A 25 -9.17 -9.58 9.93
N GLU A 26 -9.35 -10.23 11.08
CA GLU A 26 -10.19 -9.70 12.16
C GLU A 26 -9.62 -8.39 12.71
N ASP A 27 -8.31 -8.31 12.91
CA ASP A 27 -7.64 -7.06 13.32
C ASP A 27 -7.86 -5.91 12.32
N LEU A 28 -7.78 -6.21 11.01
CA LEU A 28 -7.99 -5.23 9.96
C LEU A 28 -9.46 -4.79 9.90
N LEU A 29 -10.40 -5.70 10.10
CA LEU A 29 -11.83 -5.39 10.14
C LEU A 29 -12.19 -4.52 11.34
N ASP A 30 -11.71 -4.86 12.53
CA ASP A 30 -11.91 -4.05 13.73
C ASP A 30 -11.33 -2.63 13.54
N TRP A 31 -10.12 -2.55 13.01
CA TRP A 31 -9.49 -1.27 12.69
C TRP A 31 -10.28 -0.47 11.63
N ALA A 32 -10.78 -1.14 10.60
CA ALA A 32 -11.56 -0.49 9.54
C ALA A 32 -12.93 -0.03 10.05
N ALA A 33 -13.57 -0.79 10.95
CA ALA A 33 -14.82 -0.42 11.60
C ALA A 33 -14.63 0.84 12.45
N TYR A 34 -13.58 0.86 13.28
CA TYR A 34 -13.24 2.02 14.11
C TYR A 34 -12.99 3.28 13.26
N ASN A 35 -12.37 3.12 12.09
CA ASN A 35 -12.01 4.22 11.19
C ASN A 35 -12.97 4.42 10.00
N GLN A 36 -14.17 3.82 10.03
CA GLN A 36 -15.06 3.72 8.88
C GLN A 36 -15.39 5.09 8.27
N GLY A 37 -15.66 6.09 9.12
CA GLY A 37 -15.98 7.47 8.69
C GLY A 37 -14.85 8.15 7.91
N THR A 38 -13.58 7.89 8.27
CA THR A 38 -12.42 8.42 7.53
C THR A 38 -12.18 7.61 6.26
N LEU A 39 -12.27 6.28 6.34
CA LEU A 39 -12.07 5.40 5.18
C LEU A 39 -13.10 5.65 4.08
N ALA A 40 -14.35 5.96 4.43
CA ALA A 40 -15.43 6.27 3.49
C ALA A 40 -15.16 7.53 2.63
N GLN A 41 -14.25 8.42 3.05
CA GLN A 41 -13.86 9.61 2.28
C GLN A 41 -12.87 9.28 1.15
N HIS A 42 -12.33 8.07 1.15
CA HIS A 42 -11.29 7.60 0.24
C HIS A 42 -11.81 6.52 -0.71
N THR A 43 -11.03 6.19 -1.74
CA THR A 43 -11.34 5.06 -2.62
C THR A 43 -10.61 3.82 -2.10
N LEU A 44 -11.35 2.76 -1.80
CA LEU A 44 -10.81 1.58 -1.14
C LEU A 44 -10.63 0.42 -2.11
N PHE A 45 -9.51 -0.26 -1.97
CA PHE A 45 -9.15 -1.47 -2.69
C PHE A 45 -8.73 -2.54 -1.68
N ALA A 46 -8.98 -3.82 -1.97
CA ALA A 46 -8.55 -4.91 -1.10
C ALA A 46 -8.34 -6.21 -1.89
N THR A 47 -7.60 -7.16 -1.33
CA THR A 47 -7.47 -8.50 -1.93
C THR A 47 -8.59 -9.44 -1.47
N GLY A 48 -9.01 -10.33 -2.37
CA GLY A 48 -9.85 -11.51 -2.13
C GLY A 48 -10.84 -11.42 -0.98
N THR A 49 -10.63 -12.26 0.03
CA THR A 49 -11.47 -12.40 1.24
C THR A 49 -11.52 -11.12 2.07
N THR A 50 -10.45 -10.34 2.13
CA THR A 50 -10.42 -9.06 2.87
C THR A 50 -11.44 -8.08 2.31
N GLY A 51 -11.47 -7.89 0.98
CA GLY A 51 -12.42 -6.99 0.34
C GLY A 51 -13.87 -7.40 0.57
N ARG A 52 -14.14 -8.70 0.48
CA ARG A 52 -15.48 -9.24 0.74
C ARG A 52 -15.95 -8.96 2.17
N LEU A 53 -15.10 -9.22 3.17
CA LEU A 53 -15.45 -8.99 4.58
C LEU A 53 -15.73 -7.51 4.86
N LEU A 54 -14.95 -6.59 4.26
CA LEU A 54 -15.18 -5.15 4.39
C LEU A 54 -16.52 -4.71 3.78
N GLN A 55 -16.90 -5.29 2.64
CA GLN A 55 -18.18 -5.01 1.99
C GLN A 55 -19.36 -5.57 2.79
N GLU A 56 -19.26 -6.83 3.22
CA GLU A 56 -20.33 -7.55 3.91
C GLU A 56 -20.59 -7.02 5.33
N GLN A 57 -19.54 -6.64 6.06
CA GLN A 57 -19.67 -6.27 7.48
C GLN A 57 -19.73 -4.76 7.73
N LEU A 58 -19.11 -3.96 6.86
CA LEU A 58 -18.98 -2.51 7.08
C LEU A 58 -19.63 -1.67 5.98
N GLU A 59 -20.28 -2.30 5.00
CA GLU A 59 -20.93 -1.64 3.86
C GLU A 59 -20.01 -0.65 3.12
N LEU A 60 -18.70 -0.82 3.23
CA LEU A 60 -17.72 0.04 2.59
C LEU A 60 -17.64 -0.31 1.10
N PRO A 61 -17.72 0.67 0.19
CA PRO A 61 -17.54 0.42 -1.24
C PRO A 61 -16.06 0.14 -1.55
N VAL A 62 -15.69 -1.13 -1.53
CA VAL A 62 -14.33 -1.61 -1.80
C VAL A 62 -14.27 -2.29 -3.16
N THR A 63 -13.23 -2.00 -3.96
CA THR A 63 -12.91 -2.78 -5.16
C THR A 63 -12.05 -3.98 -4.76
N ALA A 64 -12.59 -5.19 -4.90
CA ALA A 64 -11.88 -6.42 -4.58
C ALA A 64 -11.03 -6.93 -5.76
N PHE A 65 -9.76 -7.21 -5.48
CA PHE A 65 -8.82 -7.91 -6.36
C PHE A 65 -8.81 -9.42 -6.07
N LEU A 66 -7.98 -10.17 -6.78
CA LEU A 66 -7.71 -11.58 -6.45
C LEU A 66 -7.16 -11.70 -5.02
N SER A 67 -7.19 -12.90 -4.46
CA SER A 67 -6.46 -13.17 -3.21
C SER A 67 -4.95 -13.02 -3.45
N GLY A 68 -4.20 -12.64 -2.42
CA GLY A 68 -2.74 -12.50 -2.48
C GLY A 68 -2.05 -13.70 -3.13
N PRO A 69 -2.27 -14.94 -2.64
CA PRO A 69 -1.70 -16.16 -3.23
C PRO A 69 -2.05 -16.44 -4.70
N LEU A 70 -3.11 -15.83 -5.23
CA LEU A 70 -3.55 -15.99 -6.62
C LEU A 70 -3.16 -14.78 -7.49
N GLY A 71 -2.25 -13.93 -7.02
CA GLY A 71 -1.72 -12.78 -7.75
C GLY A 71 -2.33 -11.43 -7.38
N GLY A 72 -3.17 -11.36 -6.34
CA GLY A 72 -3.75 -10.10 -5.86
C GLY A 72 -2.68 -9.08 -5.43
N ASP A 73 -1.59 -9.56 -4.83
CA ASP A 73 -0.48 -8.69 -4.39
C ASP A 73 0.24 -8.06 -5.60
N GLN A 74 0.33 -8.80 -6.70
CA GLN A 74 0.91 -8.29 -7.96
C GLN A 74 -0.02 -7.29 -8.65
N GLN A 75 -1.35 -7.50 -8.59
CA GLN A 75 -2.33 -6.53 -9.07
C GLN A 75 -2.19 -5.19 -8.32
N ILE A 76 -2.07 -5.25 -7.00
CA ILE A 76 -1.83 -4.06 -6.16
C ILE A 76 -0.47 -3.43 -6.51
N GLY A 77 0.59 -4.22 -6.59
CA GLY A 77 1.94 -3.73 -6.94
C GLY A 77 1.96 -2.98 -8.27
N ALA A 78 1.32 -3.51 -9.32
CA ALA A 78 1.19 -2.85 -10.60
C ALA A 78 0.47 -1.49 -10.48
N ARG A 79 -0.65 -1.46 -9.76
CA ARG A 79 -1.41 -0.22 -9.50
C ARG A 79 -0.62 0.81 -8.69
N ILE A 80 0.26 0.39 -7.77
CA ILE A 80 1.18 1.31 -7.06
C ILE A 80 2.13 1.99 -8.06
N VAL A 81 2.74 1.23 -8.98
CA VAL A 81 3.65 1.76 -10.01
C VAL A 81 2.93 2.72 -10.96
N GLU A 82 1.72 2.38 -11.40
CA GLU A 82 0.87 3.24 -12.22
C GLU A 82 0.42 4.52 -11.49
N GLY A 83 0.61 4.57 -10.16
CA GLY A 83 0.09 5.65 -9.32
C GLY A 83 -1.43 5.62 -9.23
N ALA A 84 -2.03 4.43 -9.29
CA ALA A 84 -3.44 4.14 -9.06
C ALA A 84 -3.74 3.69 -7.61
N ILE A 85 -2.71 3.46 -6.80
CA ILE A 85 -2.80 3.27 -5.34
C ILE A 85 -1.84 4.27 -4.67
N ASP A 86 -2.34 4.95 -3.65
CA ASP A 86 -1.67 6.05 -2.95
C ASP A 86 -1.17 5.66 -1.57
N VAL A 87 -1.82 4.70 -0.92
CA VAL A 87 -1.56 4.27 0.46
C VAL A 87 -1.73 2.76 0.52
N LEU A 88 -0.84 2.08 1.25
CA LEU A 88 -0.93 0.65 1.52
C LEU A 88 -1.07 0.41 3.03
N ILE A 89 -2.16 -0.21 3.45
CA ILE A 89 -2.34 -0.78 4.79
C ILE A 89 -2.25 -2.30 4.64
N PHE A 90 -1.21 -2.91 5.21
CA PHE A 90 -0.97 -4.34 5.09
C PHE A 90 -0.73 -4.97 6.47
N PHE A 91 -1.78 -5.57 7.06
CA PHE A 91 -1.64 -6.33 8.30
C PHE A 91 -1.18 -7.76 8.00
N TRP A 92 0.13 -7.95 8.05
CA TRP A 92 0.74 -9.26 7.83
C TRP A 92 1.00 -9.99 9.16
N ASP A 93 1.05 -11.31 9.09
CA ASP A 93 1.39 -12.20 10.21
C ASP A 93 2.90 -12.48 10.20
N PRO A 94 3.64 -12.09 11.25
CA PRO A 94 5.09 -12.27 11.30
C PRO A 94 5.55 -13.66 11.73
N LEU A 95 4.65 -14.52 12.22
CA LEU A 95 5.01 -15.84 12.78
C LEU A 95 4.70 -16.99 11.82
N SER A 96 3.84 -16.77 10.84
CA SER A 96 3.48 -17.76 9.83
C SER A 96 4.36 -17.65 8.60
N SER A 97 4.82 -18.78 8.07
CA SER A 97 5.38 -18.83 6.72
C SER A 97 4.25 -18.87 5.71
N HIS A 98 4.24 -17.96 4.75
CA HIS A 98 3.21 -17.93 3.72
C HIS A 98 3.80 -18.38 2.37
N PRO A 99 3.08 -19.23 1.60
CA PRO A 99 3.52 -19.63 0.25
C PRO A 99 3.80 -18.45 -0.71
N HIS A 100 3.23 -17.29 -0.39
CA HIS A 100 3.35 -16.04 -1.14
C HIS A 100 4.24 -15.00 -0.45
N ASP A 101 5.09 -15.38 0.52
CA ASP A 101 6.08 -14.49 1.15
C ASP A 101 6.96 -13.72 0.14
N PRO A 102 7.39 -14.30 -1.01
CA PRO A 102 8.09 -13.55 -2.05
C PRO A 102 7.26 -12.37 -2.59
N ASP A 103 5.95 -12.55 -2.74
CA ASP A 103 5.03 -11.55 -3.27
C ASP A 103 4.80 -10.42 -2.24
N VAL A 104 4.71 -10.74 -0.95
CA VAL A 104 4.67 -9.75 0.15
C VAL A 104 5.90 -8.84 0.12
N ARG A 105 7.09 -9.42 0.02
CA ARG A 105 8.35 -8.66 -0.07
C ARG A 105 8.42 -7.83 -1.34
N ALA A 106 7.96 -8.37 -2.47
CA ALA A 106 7.92 -7.65 -3.73
C ALA A 106 6.99 -6.43 -3.65
N LEU A 107 5.80 -6.58 -3.05
CA LEU A 107 4.83 -5.52 -2.84
C LEU A 107 5.40 -4.39 -1.97
N LEU A 108 5.95 -4.72 -0.80
CA LEU A 108 6.55 -3.73 0.10
C LEU A 108 7.74 -3.01 -0.55
N ARG A 109 8.58 -3.74 -1.29
CA ARG A 109 9.69 -3.16 -2.06
C ARG A 109 9.19 -2.15 -3.10
N VAL A 110 8.12 -2.47 -3.83
CA VAL A 110 7.51 -1.55 -4.81
C VAL A 110 6.94 -0.31 -4.12
N ALA A 111 6.31 -0.47 -2.96
CA ALA A 111 5.78 0.65 -2.18
C ALA A 111 6.90 1.61 -1.73
N VAL A 112 8.05 1.07 -1.30
CA VAL A 112 9.25 1.86 -0.98
C VAL A 112 9.79 2.57 -2.23
N LEU A 113 9.94 1.85 -3.35
CA LEU A 113 10.41 2.45 -4.61
C LEU A 113 9.54 3.61 -5.09
N GLN A 114 8.23 3.50 -4.89
CA GLN A 114 7.27 4.54 -5.28
C GLN A 114 7.02 5.57 -4.16
N ASN A 115 7.70 5.44 -3.02
CA ASN A 115 7.61 6.29 -1.83
C ASN A 115 6.16 6.60 -1.41
N ILE A 116 5.29 5.59 -1.43
CA ILE A 116 3.92 5.75 -0.92
C ILE A 116 3.88 5.50 0.59
N PRO A 117 2.97 6.15 1.35
CA PRO A 117 2.73 5.79 2.74
C PRO A 117 2.33 4.32 2.89
N VAL A 118 3.01 3.63 3.81
CA VAL A 118 2.75 2.22 4.13
C VAL A 118 2.57 2.06 5.64
N ALA A 119 1.57 1.28 6.04
CA ALA A 119 1.43 0.78 7.40
C ALA A 119 1.38 -0.74 7.39
N THR A 120 2.29 -1.39 8.11
CA THR A 120 2.38 -2.87 8.17
C THR A 120 1.80 -3.46 9.45
N ASN A 121 1.21 -2.62 10.31
CA ASN A 121 0.56 -2.99 11.56
C ASN A 121 -0.45 -1.90 11.94
N ARG A 122 -1.27 -2.18 12.97
CA ARG A 122 -2.32 -1.27 13.44
C ARG A 122 -1.79 0.07 13.89
N SER A 123 -0.75 0.10 14.73
CA SER A 123 -0.20 1.35 15.25
C SER A 123 0.28 2.30 14.13
N SER A 124 1.00 1.78 13.13
CA SER A 124 1.41 2.57 11.97
C SER A 124 0.20 3.04 11.17
N ALA A 125 -0.86 2.25 11.09
CA ALA A 125 -2.08 2.61 10.37
C ALA A 125 -2.84 3.73 11.10
N ASP A 126 -2.90 3.70 12.43
CA ASP A 126 -3.50 4.76 13.25
C ASP A 126 -2.78 6.10 13.06
N PHE A 127 -1.44 6.09 13.17
CA PHE A 127 -0.64 7.30 12.92
C PHE A 127 -0.82 7.81 11.48
N LEU A 128 -0.84 6.92 10.50
CA LEU A 128 -1.05 7.28 9.10
C LEU A 128 -2.43 7.91 8.88
N LEU A 129 -3.50 7.30 9.41
CA LEU A 129 -4.87 7.79 9.23
C LEU A 129 -5.16 9.09 9.99
N SER A 130 -4.50 9.30 11.14
CA SER A 130 -4.61 10.53 11.93
C SER A 130 -3.83 11.71 11.34
N SER A 131 -2.93 11.46 10.39
CA SER A 131 -2.10 12.50 9.81
C SER A 131 -2.95 13.54 9.07
N PRO A 132 -2.71 14.85 9.28
CA PRO A 132 -3.38 15.89 8.51
C PRO A 132 -3.06 15.79 7.01
N LEU A 133 -1.96 15.11 6.64
CA LEU A 133 -1.57 14.86 5.25
C LEU A 133 -2.56 13.95 4.50
N LEU A 134 -3.36 13.14 5.20
CA LEU A 134 -4.27 12.19 4.58
C LEU A 134 -5.39 12.90 3.80
N GLY A 135 -5.92 14.00 4.31
CA GLY A 135 -7.01 14.76 3.70
C GLY A 135 -6.59 15.77 2.64
N GLN A 136 -5.29 15.95 2.39
CA GLN A 136 -4.76 17.00 1.51
C GLN A 136 -3.86 16.46 0.41
N PRO A 137 -3.62 17.22 -0.67
CA PRO A 137 -2.59 16.88 -1.64
C PRO A 137 -1.22 16.79 -0.96
N TYR A 138 -0.42 15.79 -1.32
CA TYR A 138 0.93 15.59 -0.76
C TYR A 138 1.94 15.34 -1.87
N ALA A 139 2.94 16.22 -1.99
CA ALA A 139 4.04 16.05 -2.92
C ALA A 139 5.08 15.09 -2.30
N ARG A 140 5.10 13.84 -2.77
CA ARG A 140 6.13 12.88 -2.36
C ARG A 140 7.37 13.04 -3.24
N HIS A 141 8.54 12.95 -2.61
CA HIS A 141 9.82 12.90 -3.31
C HIS A 141 10.07 11.49 -3.86
N LEU A 142 10.58 11.40 -5.08
CA LEU A 142 11.00 10.14 -5.69
C LEU A 142 12.50 10.17 -5.86
N GLU A 143 13.17 9.09 -5.44
CA GLU A 143 14.58 8.89 -5.75
C GLU A 143 14.74 8.50 -7.23
N ASP A 144 15.79 9.00 -7.88
CA ASP A 144 16.15 8.59 -9.23
C ASP A 144 16.93 7.27 -9.21
N TYR A 145 16.21 6.19 -8.92
CA TYR A 145 16.76 4.83 -8.96
C TYR A 145 17.27 4.44 -10.35
N GLY A 146 16.74 5.03 -11.43
CA GLY A 146 17.18 4.77 -12.79
C GLY A 146 18.62 5.25 -13.04
N SER A 147 18.95 6.46 -12.58
CA SER A 147 20.32 6.97 -12.66
C SER A 147 21.30 6.21 -11.78
N ARG A 148 20.85 5.76 -10.60
CA ARG A 148 21.67 4.90 -9.73
C ARG A 148 22.00 3.57 -10.43
N LEU A 149 21.00 2.88 -10.97
CA LEU A 149 21.20 1.62 -11.69
C LEU A 149 22.12 1.77 -12.91
N ARG A 150 22.00 2.88 -13.66
CA ARG A 150 22.91 3.16 -14.78
C ARG A 150 24.36 3.34 -14.30
N ARG A 151 24.58 3.99 -13.17
CA ARG A 151 25.92 4.22 -12.62
C ARG A 151 26.56 2.93 -12.13
N GLU A 152 25.80 2.10 -11.42
CA GLU A 152 26.27 0.80 -10.91
C GLU A 152 26.62 -0.15 -12.08
N ARG A 153 25.85 -0.15 -13.18
CA ARG A 153 26.20 -0.93 -14.39
C ARG A 153 27.47 -0.46 -15.09
N LEU A 154 27.79 0.83 -15.03
CA LEU A 154 29.01 1.38 -15.63
C LEU A 154 30.27 1.07 -14.80
N THR A 155 30.11 0.75 -13.51
CA THR A 155 31.23 0.35 -12.64
C THR A 155 31.49 -1.16 -12.65
N ASP A 156 30.58 -1.94 -13.23
CA ASP A 156 30.67 -3.40 -13.36
C ASP A 156 31.21 -3.87 -14.74
N GLU A 157 31.56 -2.95 -15.65
CA GLU A 157 32.32 -3.31 -16.86
C GLU A 157 33.85 -3.22 -16.59
N PRO A 158 34.62 -4.27 -16.91
CA PRO A 158 36.08 -4.30 -16.73
C PRO A 158 36.85 -3.34 -17.65
#